data_AF-A0A450X8F2-F1
#
_entry.id   AF-A0A450X8F2-F1
#
_cell.length_a   1.000
_cell.length_b   1.000
_cell.length_c   1.000
_cell.angle_alpha   90.00
_cell.angle_beta   90.00
_cell.angle_gamma   90.00
#
_symmetry.space_group_name_H-M   'P 1'
#
loop_
_entity.id
_entity.type
_entity.pdbx_description
1 polymer ?
#
loop_
_entity_poly.entity_id
_entity_poly.type
_entity_poly.pdbx_seq_one_letter_code
_entity_poly.pdbx_strand_id
1 'polypeptide(L)' 'MPSISMFYGLIVYMYFRDNRQHKLPHIHVRHQNDEVVVSIPDGNVLEGRIPPARIC' A
#
# COMPACT_ATOMS: atom_id res chain seq x y z
N MET A 1 -9.83 -8.68 4.90
CA MET A 1 -8.52 -7.99 4.85
C MET A 1 -7.45 -8.98 5.30
N PRO A 2 -6.93 -9.85 4.43
CA PRO A 2 -5.70 -10.56 4.77
C PRO A 2 -4.52 -9.59 4.62
N SER A 3 -3.75 -9.41 5.69
CA SER A 3 -2.38 -8.91 5.57
C SER A 3 -1.57 -9.99 4.86
N ILE A 4 -0.97 -9.65 3.72
CA ILE A 4 -0.19 -10.61 2.93
C ILE A 4 1.29 -10.61 3.33
N SER A 5 1.78 -9.52 3.92
CA SER A 5 3.16 -9.39 4.37
C SER A 5 3.29 -8.26 5.41
N MET A 6 4.29 -8.37 6.29
CA MET A 6 4.64 -7.37 7.28
C MET A 6 6.17 -7.31 7.44
N PHE A 7 6.77 -6.13 7.26
CA PHE A 7 8.22 -5.93 7.38
C PHE A 7 8.56 -4.47 7.66
N TYR A 8 9.62 -4.19 8.43
CA TYR A 8 10.08 -2.82 8.77
C TYR A 8 8.96 -1.85 9.24
N GLY A 9 7.92 -2.37 9.90
CA GLY A 9 6.75 -1.57 10.32
C GLY A 9 5.75 -1.26 9.20
N LEU A 10 5.99 -1.72 7.98
CA LEU A 10 5.07 -1.71 6.85
C LEU A 10 4.15 -2.93 6.93
N ILE A 11 2.85 -2.69 6.78
CA ILE A 11 1.85 -3.75 6.68
C ILE A 11 1.25 -3.68 5.27
N VAL A 12 1.36 -4.78 4.53
CA VAL A 12 0.88 -4.88 3.16
C VAL A 12 -0.44 -5.64 3.14
N TYR A 13 -1.45 -5.02 2.57
CA TYR A 13 -2.79 -5.57 2.40
C TYR A 13 -3.14 -5.70 0.91
N MET A 14 -3.91 -6.74 0.60
CA MET A 14 -4.55 -6.89 -0.69
C MET A 14 -6.05 -7.05 -0.49
N TYR A 15 -6.83 -6.10 -1.00
CA TYR A 15 -8.28 -6.12 -0.89
C TYR A 15 -8.90 -6.76 -2.13
N PHE A 16 -9.39 -7.99 -1.97
CA PHE A 16 -10.04 -8.74 -3.06
C PHE A 16 -11.33 -8.08 -3.61
N ARG A 17 -11.95 -7.16 -2.86
CA ARG A 17 -13.23 -6.52 -3.19
C ARG A 17 -13.15 -5.01 -3.46
N ASP A 18 -11.95 -4.46 -3.62
CA ASP A 18 -11.79 -3.05 -4.00
C ASP A 18 -12.00 -2.86 -5.52
N ASN A 19 -13.22 -3.15 -5.98
CA ASN A 19 -13.63 -3.04 -7.39
C ASN A 19 -14.25 -1.68 -7.73
N ARG A 20 -14.13 -0.69 -6.82
CA ARG A 20 -14.83 0.60 -6.95
C ARG A 20 -13.93 1.81 -7.19
N GLN A 21 -12.69 1.84 -6.70
CA GLN A 21 -11.83 3.02 -6.82
C GLN A 21 -10.67 2.88 -7.80
N HIS A 22 -10.08 1.69 -7.97
CA HIS A 22 -9.01 1.48 -8.93
C HIS A 22 -9.25 0.18 -9.70
N LYS A 23 -9.71 0.25 -10.96
CA LYS A 23 -9.98 -0.93 -11.83
C LYS A 23 -8.71 -1.68 -12.27
N LEU A 24 -7.63 -1.56 -11.50
CA LEU A 24 -6.32 -2.13 -11.77
C LEU A 24 -5.78 -2.82 -10.51
N PRO A 25 -4.96 -3.88 -10.66
CA PRO A 25 -4.33 -4.55 -9.54
C PRO A 25 -3.51 -3.56 -8.70
N HIS A 26 -3.75 -3.52 -7.39
CA HIS A 26 -3.05 -2.62 -6.48
C HIS A 26 -2.92 -3.24 -5.07
N ILE A 27 -1.95 -2.76 -4.31
CA ILE A 27 -1.72 -3.10 -2.91
C ILE A 27 -1.82 -1.86 -2.04
N HIS A 28 -2.23 -2.08 -0.80
CA HIS A 28 -2.31 -1.05 0.23
C HIS A 28 -1.16 -1.28 1.21
N VAL A 29 -0.32 -0.28 1.40
CA VAL A 29 0.80 -0.33 2.33
C VAL A 29 0.57 0.70 3.41
N ARG A 30 0.48 0.24 4.65
CA ARG A 30 0.28 1.09 5.82
C ARG A 30 1.53 1.13 6.67
N HIS A 31 1.91 2.33 7.11
CA HIS A 31 2.99 2.57 8.05
C HIS A 31 2.52 3.59 9.09
N GLN A 32 2.38 3.15 10.34
CA GLN A 32 1.86 4.02 11.42
C GLN A 32 0.50 4.64 11.06
N ASN A 33 0.47 5.97 10.90
CA ASN A 33 -0.71 6.75 10.56
C ASN A 33 -0.81 7.06 9.05
N ASP A 34 0.18 6.67 8.27
CA ASP A 34 0.26 6.91 6.83
C ASP A 34 -0.10 5.64 6.05
N GLU A 35 -0.73 5.83 4.90
CA GLU A 35 -1.11 4.78 3.97
C GLU A 35 -0.76 5.22 2.54
N VAL A 36 -0.36 4.25 1.72
CA VAL A 36 -0.11 4.45 0.29
C VAL A 36 -0.67 3.27 -0.50
N VAL A 37 -1.27 3.59 -1.64
CA VAL A 37 -1.80 2.62 -2.59
C VAL A 37 -0.88 2.57 -3.80
N VAL A 38 -0.41 1.38 -4.15
CA VAL A 38 0.59 1.17 -5.21
C VAL A 38 0.04 0.21 -6.26
N SER A 39 0.16 0.57 -7.54
CA SER A 39 -0.27 -0.27 -8.66
C SER A 39 0.68 -1.43 -8.93
N ILE A 40 0.14 -2.53 -9.43
CA ILE A 40 0.88 -3.68 -9.93
C ILE A 40 0.56 -3.84 -11.43
N PRO A 41 1.56 -4.06 -12.30
CA PRO A 41 2.97 -4.30 -12.01
C PRO A 41 3.84 -3.03 -11.94
N ASP A 42 3.34 -1.88 -12.40
CA ASP A 42 4.18 -0.72 -12.69
C ASP A 42 4.77 -0.03 -11.45
N GLY A 43 4.22 -0.30 -10.25
CA GLY A 43 4.71 0.29 -9.00
C GLY A 43 4.35 1.76 -8.83
N ASN A 44 3.40 2.29 -9.61
CA ASN A 44 2.99 3.68 -9.51
C ASN A 44 2.18 3.93 -8.23
N VAL A 45 2.42 5.06 -7.58
CA VAL A 45 1.59 5.51 -6.46
C VAL A 45 0.26 6.00 -7.00
N LEU A 46 -0.82 5.35 -6.60
CA LEU A 46 -2.18 5.71 -6.96
C LEU A 46 -2.76 6.73 -5.99
N GLU A 47 -2.49 6.55 -4.70
CA GLU A 47 -2.98 7.42 -3.64
C GLU A 47 -2.07 7.36 -2.40
N GLY A 48 -2.09 8.42 -1.60
CA GLY A 48 -1.40 8.47 -0.32
C GLY A 48 0.11 8.65 -0.46
N ARG A 49 0.80 8.54 0.67
CA ARG A 49 2.26 8.64 0.75
C ARG A 49 2.73 8.06 2.08
N ILE A 50 3.96 7.54 2.10
CA ILE A 50 4.66 7.21 3.33
C ILE A 50 5.79 8.23 3.50
N PRO A 51 5.97 8.82 4.69
CA PRO A 51 7.08 9.74 4.93
C PRO A 51 8.41 9.04 4.67
N PRO A 52 9.42 9.75 4.12
CA PRO A 52 10.72 9.16 3.87
C PRO A 52 11.29 8.62 5.18
N ALA A 53 11.98 7.48 5.09
CA ALA A 53 12.71 6.93 6.23
C ALA A 53 13.63 8.01 6.80
N ARG A 54 13.56 8.25 8.11
CA ARG A 54 14.54 9.09 8.79
C ARG A 54 15.84 8.31 8.88
N ILE A 55 16.72 8.55 7.93
CA ILE A 55 18.11 8.09 7.98
C ILE A 55 18.87 9.18 8.72
N CYS A 56 19.34 8.86 9.92
CA CYS A 56 20.23 9.72 10.70
C CYS A 56 21.65 9.68 10.15
#